data_AF-A0A0A1WVX6-F1
#
_entry.id   AF-A0A0A1WVX6-F1
#
_cell.length_a   1.000
_cell.length_b   1.000
_cell.length_c   1.000
_cell.angle_alpha   90.00
_cell.angle_beta   90.00
_cell.angle_gamma   90.00
#
_symmetry.space_group_name_H-M   'P 1'
#
loop_
_entity.id
_entity.type
_entity.pdbx_description
1 polymer ?
#
loop_
_entity_poly.entity_id
_entity_poly.type
_entity_poly.pdbx_seq_one_letter_code
_entity_poly.pdbx_strand_id
1 'polypeptide(L)'
;MCWCLRVYWTVLHNLFTRFVTNFADSVYNSDLCACLMCGSQSACCFCCDRCLFYKHAQHEAHKSNDNDGEQRELTLADVEEGQAKANSPFQHHDYVIVDDIDANYLEIERRKIETEHYYRLVDRATAEQILNCCEDGACLVRPFKEADLAIKYIVTVYAQQQYFHLFIRQLNGKDAYSIGQQKPNEKVFKSPSDIIDFYSFNALQCTNKKISVCLVLKPVVT
;
A
#
# COMPACT_ATOMS: atom_id res chain seq x y z
N MET A 1 46.25 24.62 10.42
CA MET A 1 45.26 24.08 9.46
C MET A 1 44.13 23.41 10.25
N CYS A 2 42.98 24.09 10.41
CA CYS A 2 41.89 23.62 11.26
C CYS A 2 41.04 22.55 10.57
N TRP A 3 41.04 21.34 11.12
CA TRP A 3 40.23 20.22 10.64
C TRP A 3 38.72 20.48 10.74
N CYS A 4 38.31 21.42 11.60
CA CYS A 4 36.91 21.85 11.78
C CYS A 4 36.33 22.49 10.51
N LEU A 5 37.15 23.18 9.72
CA LEU A 5 36.71 23.86 8.49
C LEU A 5 36.34 22.87 7.38
N ARG A 6 37.05 21.74 7.31
CA ARG A 6 36.80 20.69 6.30
C ARG A 6 35.53 19.88 6.61
N VAL A 7 35.28 19.60 7.89
CA VAL A 7 34.06 18.93 8.33
C VAL A 7 32.85 19.84 8.14
N TYR A 8 32.96 21.12 8.53
CA TYR A 8 31.92 22.12 8.31
C TYR A 8 31.57 22.26 6.82
N TRP A 9 32.58 22.35 5.96
CA TRP A 9 32.37 22.45 4.51
C TRP A 9 31.64 21.24 3.91
N THR A 10 31.94 20.03 4.41
CA THR A 10 31.31 18.80 3.89
C THR A 10 29.85 18.70 4.31
N VAL A 11 29.51 19.11 5.53
CA VAL A 11 28.12 19.14 6.01
C VAL A 11 27.33 20.23 5.29
N LEU A 12 27.92 21.42 5.10
CA LEU A 12 27.32 22.52 4.36
C LEU A 12 27.04 22.13 2.90
N HIS A 13 27.99 21.45 2.25
CA HIS A 13 27.81 20.97 0.88
C HIS A 13 26.67 19.95 0.78
N ASN A 14 26.58 19.00 1.71
CA ASN A 14 25.48 18.02 1.71
C ASN A 14 24.11 18.66 1.97
N LEU A 15 24.05 19.69 2.82
CA LEU A 15 22.84 20.48 3.04
C LEU A 15 22.47 21.27 1.79
N PHE A 16 23.44 21.90 1.13
CA PHE A 16 23.22 22.66 -0.09
C PHE A 16 22.78 21.78 -1.25
N THR A 17 23.37 20.60 -1.43
CA THR A 17 22.92 19.63 -2.45
C THR A 17 21.47 19.23 -2.22
N ARG A 18 21.08 18.92 -0.97
CA ARG A 18 19.70 18.59 -0.62
C ARG A 18 18.73 19.77 -0.81
N PHE A 19 19.20 20.99 -0.56
CA PHE A 19 18.39 22.18 -0.77
C PHE A 19 18.16 22.44 -2.26
N VAL A 20 19.20 22.32 -3.10
CA VAL A 20 19.09 22.50 -4.55
C VAL A 20 18.24 21.40 -5.19
N THR A 21 18.33 20.14 -4.76
CA THR A 21 17.45 19.07 -5.29
C THR A 21 15.99 19.32 -4.93
N ASN A 22 15.71 19.72 -3.68
CA ASN A 22 14.33 20.03 -3.28
C ASN A 22 13.79 21.28 -3.98
N PHE A 23 14.64 22.29 -4.24
CA PHE A 23 14.23 23.47 -4.99
C PHE A 23 14.03 23.16 -6.48
N ALA A 24 14.90 22.35 -7.09
CA ALA A 24 14.72 21.87 -8.45
C ALA A 24 13.43 21.06 -8.58
N ASP A 25 13.14 20.13 -7.66
CA ASP A 25 11.89 19.36 -7.68
C ASP A 25 10.66 20.26 -7.48
N SER A 26 10.76 21.35 -6.72
CA SER A 26 9.68 22.33 -6.54
C SER A 26 9.44 23.21 -7.78
N VAL A 27 10.48 23.48 -8.57
CA VAL A 27 10.38 24.33 -9.78
C VAL A 27 10.06 23.50 -11.03
N TYR A 28 10.48 22.23 -11.08
CA TYR A 28 10.21 21.32 -12.20
C TYR A 28 8.88 20.55 -12.07
N ASN A 29 8.21 20.57 -10.92
CA ASN A 29 6.83 20.09 -10.76
C ASN A 29 5.79 21.19 -11.02
N SER A 30 5.98 21.99 -12.07
CA SER A 30 4.89 22.73 -12.70
C SER A 30 4.25 21.85 -13.77
N ASP A 31 2.97 21.58 -13.62
CA ASP A 31 2.10 20.76 -14.47
C ASP A 31 2.38 20.82 -15.99
N LEU A 32 3.13 19.84 -16.50
CA LEU A 32 3.09 19.49 -17.93
C LEU A 32 3.05 17.98 -18.10
N CYS A 33 1.83 17.47 -18.30
CA CYS A 33 1.63 16.17 -18.92
C CYS A 33 2.05 16.26 -20.39
N ALA A 34 3.15 15.59 -20.75
CA ALA A 34 3.71 15.60 -22.10
C ALA A 34 2.94 14.69 -23.10
N CYS A 35 1.61 14.82 -23.17
CA CYS A 35 0.77 14.12 -24.16
C CYS A 35 0.39 15.01 -25.37
N LEU A 36 1.21 16.00 -25.71
CA LEU A 36 0.91 16.95 -26.79
C LEU A 36 1.22 16.44 -28.23
N MET A 37 1.51 15.15 -28.43
CA MET A 37 1.80 14.60 -29.78
C MET A 37 0.95 13.37 -30.17
N CYS A 38 -0.21 13.14 -29.55
CA CYS A 38 -1.18 12.16 -30.06
C CYS A 38 -2.29 12.85 -30.87
N GLY A 39 -1.92 13.33 -32.06
CA GLY A 39 -2.87 13.74 -33.08
C GLY A 39 -3.33 12.52 -33.89
N SER A 40 -4.38 11.82 -33.46
CA SER A 40 -5.32 11.07 -34.32
C SER A 40 -6.39 10.38 -33.46
N GLN A 41 -7.64 10.49 -33.89
CA GLN A 41 -8.79 9.84 -33.25
C GLN A 41 -8.62 8.30 -33.30
N SER A 42 -8.94 7.64 -32.17
CA SER A 42 -9.24 6.20 -32.01
C SER A 42 -8.20 5.19 -31.47
N ALA A 43 -7.03 5.60 -30.94
CA ALA A 43 -6.22 4.66 -30.15
C ALA A 43 -5.44 5.37 -29.02
N CYS A 44 -5.82 5.11 -27.76
CA CYS A 44 -5.15 5.68 -26.59
C CYS A 44 -4.02 4.76 -26.09
N CYS A 45 -2.85 5.33 -25.78
CA CYS A 45 -1.65 4.62 -25.27
C CYS A 45 -1.94 3.94 -23.93
N PHE A 46 -1.56 2.66 -23.80
CA PHE A 46 -1.69 1.84 -22.59
C PHE A 46 -0.68 2.21 -21.47
N CYS A 47 -0.18 3.44 -21.47
CA CYS A 47 1.15 3.75 -20.96
C CYS A 47 1.15 4.56 -19.65
N CYS A 48 -0.02 4.92 -19.11
CA CYS A 48 -0.14 5.70 -17.87
C CYS A 48 -1.39 5.34 -17.06
N ASP A 49 -1.21 4.84 -15.83
CA ASP A 49 -2.28 4.59 -14.84
C ASP A 49 -3.13 5.84 -14.51
N ARG A 50 -2.62 7.04 -14.81
CA ARG A 50 -3.34 8.31 -14.59
C ARG A 50 -4.51 8.55 -15.56
N CYS A 51 -4.60 7.84 -16.70
CA CYS A 51 -5.71 7.99 -17.64
C CYS A 51 -6.95 7.15 -17.28
N LEU A 52 -6.82 6.14 -16.42
CA LEU A 52 -7.95 5.30 -16.00
C LEU A 52 -8.93 6.03 -15.08
N PHE A 53 -8.45 7.01 -14.30
CA PHE A 53 -9.30 7.80 -13.40
C PHE A 53 -10.25 8.76 -14.13
N TYR A 54 -9.86 9.27 -15.30
CA TYR A 54 -10.68 10.24 -16.04
C TYR A 54 -11.90 9.59 -16.72
N LYS A 55 -11.83 8.29 -17.03
CA LYS A 55 -12.97 7.56 -17.61
C LYS A 55 -14.08 7.26 -16.60
N HIS A 56 -13.76 7.09 -15.32
CA HIS A 56 -14.77 6.83 -14.30
C HIS A 56 -15.61 8.07 -13.96
N ALA A 57 -15.03 9.26 -14.10
CA ALA A 57 -15.71 10.53 -13.79
C ALA A 57 -16.68 11.01 -14.90
N GLN A 58 -16.63 10.47 -16.12
CA GLN A 58 -17.55 10.86 -17.19
C GLN A 58 -18.76 9.93 -17.38
N HIS A 59 -18.77 8.74 -16.74
CA HIS A 59 -19.89 7.81 -16.88
C HIS A 59 -21.04 8.05 -15.86
N GLU A 60 -20.84 8.92 -14.87
CA GLU A 60 -21.86 9.29 -13.88
C GLU A 60 -22.57 10.62 -14.17
N ALA A 61 -22.12 11.39 -15.18
CA ALA A 61 -22.69 12.71 -15.49
C ALA A 61 -23.74 12.70 -16.63
N HIS A 62 -24.18 11.53 -17.13
CA HIS A 62 -25.11 11.45 -18.26
C HIS A 62 -26.43 10.71 -17.98
N LYS A 63 -26.86 10.63 -16.71
CA LYS A 63 -28.21 10.20 -16.35
C LYS A 63 -28.97 11.33 -15.65
N SER A 64 -29.48 12.26 -16.44
CA SER A 64 -30.64 13.07 -16.07
C SER A 64 -31.41 13.44 -17.32
N ASN A 65 -32.73 13.22 -17.24
CA ASN A 65 -33.80 13.57 -18.18
C ASN A 65 -33.97 12.64 -19.39
N ASP A 66 -35.01 11.79 -19.35
CA ASP A 66 -36.34 12.22 -19.79
C ASP A 66 -37.43 11.32 -19.16
N ASN A 67 -38.56 11.97 -18.89
CA ASN A 67 -39.78 11.45 -18.29
C ASN A 67 -40.77 11.01 -19.41
N ASP A 68 -41.93 10.50 -18.99
CA ASP A 68 -43.14 10.18 -19.77
C ASP A 68 -43.17 8.69 -20.21
N GLY A 69 -44.21 7.88 -19.96
CA GLY A 69 -45.62 8.10 -19.67
C GLY A 69 -46.44 7.09 -20.48
N GLU A 70 -47.41 6.43 -19.84
CA GLU A 70 -48.57 5.72 -20.43
C GLU A 70 -48.50 4.24 -20.89
N GLN A 71 -49.21 3.41 -20.10
CA GLN A 71 -50.33 2.52 -20.43
C GLN A 71 -50.37 1.71 -21.74
N ARG A 72 -50.50 0.38 -21.58
CA ARG A 72 -51.35 -0.56 -22.36
C ARG A 72 -51.24 -1.95 -21.70
N GLU A 73 -52.22 -2.40 -20.91
CA GLU A 73 -53.45 -3.11 -21.30
C GLU A 73 -53.18 -4.35 -22.17
N LEU A 74 -53.41 -5.56 -21.62
CA LEU A 74 -53.93 -6.74 -22.32
C LEU A 74 -54.37 -7.82 -21.32
N THR A 75 -55.46 -8.49 -21.69
CA THR A 75 -56.56 -9.01 -20.87
C THR A 75 -56.51 -10.52 -20.57
N LEU A 76 -57.32 -10.91 -19.58
CA LEU A 76 -57.73 -12.26 -19.19
C LEU A 76 -58.53 -13.03 -20.27
N ALA A 77 -58.55 -14.37 -20.14
CA ALA A 77 -59.51 -15.40 -20.63
C ALA A 77 -58.76 -16.53 -21.36
N ASP A 78 -58.93 -17.85 -21.17
CA ASP A 78 -59.78 -18.77 -20.38
C ASP A 78 -58.95 -20.10 -20.33
N VAL A 79 -59.10 -21.05 -19.41
CA VAL A 79 -60.16 -22.07 -19.36
C VAL A 79 -59.94 -22.91 -18.07
N GLU A 80 -61.00 -23.03 -17.28
CA GLU A 80 -61.22 -23.96 -16.14
C GLU A 80 -61.11 -25.43 -16.63
N GLU A 81 -60.97 -26.53 -15.89
CA GLU A 81 -61.46 -26.96 -14.59
C GLU A 81 -60.93 -28.42 -14.43
N GLY A 82 -60.68 -28.92 -13.21
CA GLY A 82 -60.41 -30.36 -13.04
C GLY A 82 -59.69 -30.77 -11.76
N GLN A 83 -60.48 -31.13 -10.74
CA GLN A 83 -60.10 -31.52 -9.39
C GLN A 83 -59.10 -32.70 -9.29
N ALA A 84 -58.14 -32.63 -8.35
CA ALA A 84 -57.80 -33.74 -7.44
C ALA A 84 -56.79 -33.35 -6.33
N LYS A 85 -57.30 -33.32 -5.09
CA LYS A 85 -56.71 -33.78 -3.82
C LYS A 85 -55.19 -33.61 -3.55
N ALA A 86 -54.93 -32.79 -2.53
CA ALA A 86 -54.19 -33.09 -1.29
C ALA A 86 -52.64 -33.03 -1.24
N ASN A 87 -52.19 -32.32 -0.18
CA ASN A 87 -50.93 -32.42 0.57
C ASN A 87 -49.70 -31.59 0.11
N SER A 88 -49.46 -30.44 0.76
CA SER A 88 -48.34 -30.24 1.72
C SER A 88 -48.22 -28.75 2.16
N PRO A 89 -47.67 -28.47 3.36
CA PRO A 89 -47.91 -27.21 4.06
C PRO A 89 -46.93 -26.10 3.68
N PHE A 90 -47.47 -24.91 3.45
CA PHE A 90 -46.74 -23.65 3.48
C PHE A 90 -46.12 -23.44 4.87
N GLN A 91 -44.80 -23.39 4.97
CA GLN A 91 -44.13 -22.73 6.08
C GLN A 91 -43.89 -21.28 5.67
N HIS A 92 -44.83 -20.42 6.06
CA HIS A 92 -44.70 -18.98 6.01
C HIS A 92 -43.70 -18.57 7.11
N HIS A 93 -42.44 -18.38 6.76
CA HIS A 93 -41.48 -17.77 7.68
C HIS A 93 -41.77 -16.28 7.76
N ASP A 94 -42.40 -15.91 8.86
CA ASP A 94 -42.61 -14.53 9.30
C ASP A 94 -41.24 -13.97 9.74
N TYR A 95 -40.60 -13.19 8.85
CA TYR A 95 -39.35 -12.52 9.21
C TYR A 95 -39.70 -11.21 9.90
N VAL A 96 -39.54 -11.19 11.21
CA VAL A 96 -39.50 -9.94 11.99
C VAL A 96 -38.16 -9.27 11.71
N ILE A 97 -38.16 -8.18 10.95
CA ILE A 97 -37.02 -7.27 10.89
C ILE A 97 -37.03 -6.52 12.22
N VAL A 98 -36.14 -6.92 13.13
CA VAL A 98 -35.91 -6.20 14.39
C VAL A 98 -35.00 -5.03 14.06
N ASP A 99 -35.46 -3.82 14.36
CA ASP A 99 -34.74 -2.58 14.12
C ASP A 99 -33.32 -2.61 14.74
N ASP A 100 -32.40 -2.08 13.95
CA ASP A 100 -30.98 -1.87 14.21
C ASP A 100 -30.70 -1.35 15.63
N ILE A 101 -29.72 -1.95 16.32
CA ILE A 101 -28.65 -1.31 17.13
C ILE A 101 -27.80 -2.46 17.74
N ASP A 102 -26.49 -2.29 17.71
CA ASP A 102 -25.44 -3.18 18.25
C ASP A 102 -24.89 -4.30 17.35
N ALA A 103 -24.82 -4.06 16.04
CA ALA A 103 -23.62 -4.50 15.30
C ALA A 103 -22.43 -3.67 15.79
N ASN A 104 -21.92 -3.99 16.99
CA ASN A 104 -20.63 -3.52 17.46
C ASN A 104 -19.59 -4.06 16.49
N TYR A 105 -19.28 -3.29 15.44
CA TYR A 105 -18.13 -3.51 14.59
C TYR A 105 -16.91 -3.47 15.51
N LEU A 106 -16.51 -4.64 16.00
CA LEU A 106 -15.21 -4.84 16.60
C LEU A 106 -14.22 -4.33 15.55
N GLU A 107 -13.63 -3.17 15.81
CA GLU A 107 -12.44 -2.73 15.09
C GLU A 107 -11.48 -3.91 15.16
N ILE A 108 -11.30 -4.59 14.02
CA ILE A 108 -10.37 -5.71 13.92
C ILE A 108 -9.02 -5.14 14.33
N GLU A 109 -8.56 -5.50 15.54
CA GLU A 109 -7.28 -5.03 16.06
C GLU A 109 -6.22 -5.28 15.00
N ARG A 110 -5.68 -4.19 14.46
CA ARG A 110 -4.71 -4.28 13.39
C ARG A 110 -3.48 -5.00 13.93
N ARG A 111 -3.05 -6.03 13.20
CA ARG A 111 -1.87 -6.85 13.50
C ARG A 111 -0.67 -5.95 13.84
N LYS A 112 -0.21 -6.02 15.08
CA LYS A 112 0.94 -5.25 15.57
C LYS A 112 2.22 -5.99 15.21
N ILE A 113 3.25 -5.26 14.78
CA ILE A 113 4.51 -5.91 14.38
C ILE A 113 5.26 -6.45 15.59
N GLU A 114 5.03 -5.86 16.77
CA GLU A 114 5.68 -6.21 18.02
C GLU A 114 5.27 -7.58 18.56
N THR A 115 4.16 -8.13 18.06
CA THR A 115 3.69 -9.49 18.40
C THR A 115 4.27 -10.56 17.45
N GLU A 116 5.02 -10.16 16.43
CA GLU A 116 5.55 -11.07 15.42
C GLU A 116 6.85 -11.76 15.86
N HIS A 117 7.02 -13.04 15.50
CA HIS A 117 8.22 -13.82 15.86
C HIS A 117 9.53 -13.23 15.33
N TYR A 118 9.47 -12.51 14.21
CA TYR A 118 10.62 -11.85 13.60
C TYR A 118 10.91 -10.46 14.19
N TYR A 119 10.08 -9.95 15.10
CA TYR A 119 10.33 -8.70 15.81
C TYR A 119 11.20 -8.94 17.05
N ARG A 120 12.28 -8.17 17.19
CA ARG A 120 13.23 -8.28 18.29
C ARG A 120 13.68 -6.92 18.81
N LEU A 121 13.69 -6.76 20.13
CA LEU A 121 14.20 -5.57 20.83
C LEU A 121 15.73 -5.57 20.93
N VAL A 122 16.40 -5.62 19.78
CA VAL A 122 17.86 -5.70 19.69
C VAL A 122 18.45 -4.47 19.01
N ASP A 123 19.72 -4.22 19.26
CA ASP A 123 20.46 -3.20 18.53
C ASP A 123 20.93 -3.72 17.15
N ARG A 124 21.68 -2.89 16.45
CA ARG A 124 22.23 -3.24 15.14
C ARG A 124 23.19 -4.44 15.21
N ALA A 125 24.15 -4.41 16.13
CA ALA A 125 25.22 -5.40 16.19
C ALA A 125 24.67 -6.78 16.55
N THR A 126 23.76 -6.84 17.53
CA THR A 126 23.09 -8.08 17.91
C THR A 126 22.19 -8.61 16.79
N ALA A 127 21.52 -7.75 16.02
CA ALA A 127 20.74 -8.18 14.86
C ALA A 127 21.60 -8.85 13.78
N GLU A 128 22.77 -8.27 13.48
CA GLU A 128 23.72 -8.84 12.52
C GLU A 128 24.25 -10.20 13.00
N GLN A 129 24.53 -10.35 14.30
CA GLN A 129 24.93 -11.62 14.91
C GLN A 129 23.84 -12.69 14.82
N ILE A 130 22.57 -12.33 15.08
CA ILE A 130 21.43 -13.25 14.98
C ILE A 130 21.28 -13.78 13.55
N LEU A 131 21.46 -12.92 12.55
CA LEU A 131 21.35 -13.28 11.14
C LEU A 131 22.64 -13.86 10.56
N ASN A 132 23.71 -13.91 11.35
CA ASN A 132 24.97 -14.48 10.89
C ASN A 132 24.78 -15.97 10.57
N CYS A 133 25.34 -16.41 9.45
CA CYS A 133 25.18 -17.77 8.92
C CYS A 133 23.74 -18.15 8.50
N CYS A 134 22.78 -17.21 8.47
CA CYS A 134 21.49 -17.46 7.85
C CYS A 134 21.59 -17.47 6.31
N GLU A 135 20.51 -17.86 5.66
CA GLU A 135 20.41 -17.81 4.20
C GLU A 135 20.20 -16.39 3.65
N ASP A 136 20.50 -16.20 2.37
CA ASP A 136 20.21 -14.94 1.68
C ASP A 136 18.71 -14.63 1.72
N GLY A 137 18.41 -13.39 2.13
CA GLY A 137 17.06 -12.89 2.36
C GLY A 137 16.58 -13.00 3.81
N ALA A 138 17.30 -13.71 4.68
CA ALA A 138 16.94 -13.82 6.09
C ALA A 138 16.87 -12.44 6.75
N CYS A 139 15.78 -12.18 7.47
CA CYS A 139 15.54 -10.86 8.04
C CYS A 139 14.84 -10.89 9.40
N LEU A 140 15.05 -9.83 10.16
CA LEU A 140 14.33 -9.52 11.39
C LEU A 140 14.00 -8.04 11.47
N VAL A 141 13.02 -7.70 12.29
CA VAL A 141 12.60 -6.31 12.53
C VAL A 141 12.98 -5.90 13.94
N ARG A 142 13.49 -4.68 14.08
CA ARG A 142 13.90 -4.11 15.38
C ARG A 142 13.44 -2.66 15.52
N PRO A 143 13.27 -2.14 16.74
CA PRO A 143 12.87 -0.74 16.94
C PRO A 143 13.95 0.24 16.47
N PHE A 144 13.51 1.41 16.01
CA PHE A 144 14.37 2.57 15.82
C PHE A 144 14.45 3.38 17.11
N LYS A 145 15.66 3.74 17.56
CA LYS A 145 15.90 4.39 18.87
C LYS A 145 16.31 5.86 18.76
N GLU A 146 16.42 6.41 17.55
CA GLU A 146 16.91 7.79 17.34
C GLU A 146 15.75 8.79 17.22
N ALA A 147 16.07 10.08 17.12
CA ALA A 147 15.11 11.18 17.22
C ALA A 147 14.20 11.40 16.00
N ASP A 148 14.37 10.65 14.91
CA ASP A 148 13.51 10.78 13.74
C ASP A 148 12.15 10.09 13.98
N LEU A 149 11.14 10.91 14.25
CA LEU A 149 9.78 10.46 14.54
C LEU A 149 9.11 9.73 13.36
N ALA A 150 9.58 9.95 12.13
CA ALA A 150 9.05 9.29 10.95
C ALA A 150 9.50 7.83 10.85
N ILE A 151 10.66 7.48 11.40
CA ILE A 151 11.18 6.10 11.35
C ILE A 151 10.71 5.35 12.59
N LYS A 152 9.96 4.26 12.40
CA LYS A 152 9.45 3.43 13.50
C LYS A 152 10.29 2.20 13.75
N TYR A 153 10.67 1.52 12.67
CA TYR A 153 11.39 0.25 12.74
C TYR A 153 12.54 0.19 11.74
N ILE A 154 13.41 -0.78 11.94
CA ILE A 154 14.43 -1.18 10.99
C ILE A 154 14.25 -2.66 10.66
N VAL A 155 14.16 -2.97 9.38
CA VAL A 155 14.35 -4.34 8.87
C VAL A 155 15.83 -4.55 8.66
N THR A 156 16.43 -5.49 9.38
CA THR A 156 17.80 -5.94 9.11
C THR A 156 17.72 -7.20 8.26
N VAL A 157 18.42 -7.19 7.12
CA VAL A 157 18.40 -8.26 6.12
C VAL A 157 19.82 -8.74 5.88
N TYR A 158 20.04 -10.04 5.86
CA TYR A 158 21.30 -10.67 5.48
C TYR A 158 21.24 -11.15 4.02
N ALA A 159 22.24 -10.80 3.22
CA ALA A 159 22.44 -11.37 1.90
C ALA A 159 23.88 -11.16 1.41
N GLN A 160 24.43 -12.16 0.70
CA GLN A 160 25.75 -12.10 0.09
C GLN A 160 26.86 -11.66 1.06
N GLN A 161 26.83 -12.21 2.29
CA GLN A 161 27.78 -11.88 3.36
C GLN A 161 27.75 -10.40 3.78
N GLN A 162 26.65 -9.69 3.51
CA GLN A 162 26.44 -8.31 3.89
C GLN A 162 25.10 -8.14 4.60
N TYR A 163 24.99 -7.04 5.34
CA TYR A 163 23.78 -6.66 6.05
C TYR A 163 23.21 -5.36 5.49
N PHE A 164 21.92 -5.38 5.23
CA PHE A 164 21.15 -4.21 4.80
C PHE A 164 20.21 -3.81 5.94
N HIS A 165 20.16 -2.50 6.23
CA HIS A 165 19.28 -1.95 7.25
C HIS A 165 18.31 -0.99 6.59
N LEU A 166 17.06 -1.42 6.45
CA LEU A 166 16.01 -0.69 5.76
C LEU A 166 15.09 -0.07 6.79
N PHE A 167 14.89 1.24 6.71
CA PHE A 167 13.95 1.94 7.58
C PHE A 167 12.51 1.61 7.19
N ILE A 168 11.66 1.32 8.18
CA ILE A 168 10.22 1.40 8.02
C ILE A 168 9.79 2.80 8.48
N ARG A 169 9.35 3.61 7.53
CA ARG A 169 8.91 4.98 7.73
C ARG A 169 7.40 5.04 7.80
N GLN A 170 6.88 5.84 8.70
CA GLN A 170 5.48 6.25 8.75
C GLN A 170 5.31 7.55 7.96
N LEU A 171 4.35 7.56 7.03
CA LEU A 171 4.04 8.68 6.16
C LEU A 171 2.93 9.54 6.77
N ASN A 172 3.17 10.85 6.84
CA ASN A 172 2.18 11.87 7.24
C ASN A 172 1.47 11.61 8.58
N GLY A 173 2.09 10.86 9.50
CA GLY A 173 1.50 10.51 10.80
C GLY A 173 0.24 9.65 10.73
N LYS A 174 -0.09 9.09 9.57
CA LYS A 174 -1.24 8.19 9.36
C LYS A 174 -0.78 6.73 9.34
N ASP A 175 -1.73 5.80 9.23
CA ASP A 175 -1.49 4.36 9.03
C ASP A 175 -1.03 4.07 7.59
N ALA A 176 0.05 4.72 7.20
CA ALA A 176 0.68 4.61 5.91
C ALA A 176 2.17 4.43 6.14
N TYR A 177 2.73 3.34 5.64
CA TYR A 177 4.12 2.96 5.87
C TYR A 177 4.83 2.69 4.55
N SER A 178 6.13 2.99 4.49
CA SER A 178 6.99 2.65 3.37
C SER A 178 8.36 2.16 3.85
N ILE A 179 9.08 1.43 2.98
CA ILE A 179 10.37 0.80 3.31
C ILE A 179 11.54 1.46 2.59
N GLY A 180 12.65 1.59 3.31
CA GLY A 180 13.91 2.15 2.85
C GLY A 180 13.90 3.68 2.80
N GLN A 181 14.80 4.24 2.00
CA GLN A 181 14.87 5.67 1.75
C GLN A 181 13.67 6.15 0.91
N GLN A 182 13.33 7.43 1.02
CA GLN A 182 12.24 8.05 0.25
C GLN A 182 12.51 7.95 -1.25
N LYS A 183 11.50 7.52 -2.00
CA LYS A 183 11.57 7.35 -3.45
C LYS A 183 10.33 7.96 -4.13
N PRO A 184 10.44 8.45 -5.37
CA PRO A 184 9.26 8.77 -6.16
C PRO A 184 8.42 7.51 -6.39
N ASN A 185 7.10 7.60 -6.25
CA ASN A 185 6.15 6.50 -6.43
C ASN A 185 6.45 5.26 -5.57
N GLU A 186 6.87 5.46 -4.32
CA GLU A 186 7.09 4.35 -3.39
C GLU A 186 5.79 3.62 -3.04
N LYS A 187 5.89 2.30 -2.85
CA LYS A 187 4.76 1.49 -2.41
C LYS A 187 4.43 1.83 -0.96
N VAL A 188 3.14 2.04 -0.70
CA VAL A 188 2.61 2.38 0.62
C VAL A 188 1.81 1.20 1.17
N PHE A 189 1.97 0.95 2.46
CA PHE A 189 1.39 -0.18 3.19
C PHE A 189 0.56 0.33 4.37
N LYS A 190 -0.46 -0.43 4.78
CA LYS A 190 -1.34 -0.03 5.89
C LYS A 190 -0.71 -0.34 7.25
N SER A 191 0.09 -1.39 7.31
CA SER A 191 0.85 -1.77 8.49
C SER A 191 2.32 -2.07 8.17
N PRO A 192 3.23 -1.97 9.15
CA PRO A 192 4.60 -2.46 9.02
C PRO A 192 4.68 -3.96 8.70
N SER A 193 3.75 -4.78 9.24
CA SER A 193 3.71 -6.22 8.98
C SER A 193 3.39 -6.52 7.51
N ASP A 194 2.50 -5.73 6.89
CA ASP A 194 2.15 -5.86 5.47
C ASP A 194 3.37 -5.68 4.57
N ILE A 195 4.36 -4.88 4.98
CA ILE A 195 5.62 -4.71 4.24
C ILE A 195 6.37 -6.03 4.20
N ILE A 196 6.52 -6.67 5.37
CA ILE A 196 7.26 -7.91 5.51
C ILE A 196 6.54 -9.02 4.74
N ASP A 197 5.24 -9.13 4.89
CA ASP A 197 4.42 -10.13 4.18
C ASP A 197 4.51 -9.92 2.66
N PHE A 198 4.38 -8.68 2.17
CA PHE A 198 4.47 -8.38 0.75
C PHE A 198 5.84 -8.76 0.18
N TYR A 199 6.94 -8.33 0.80
CA TYR A 199 8.28 -8.63 0.31
C TYR A 199 8.75 -10.05 0.62
N SER A 200 7.97 -10.85 1.35
CA SER A 200 8.21 -12.30 1.45
C SER A 200 7.90 -13.03 0.15
N PHE A 201 7.05 -12.45 -0.70
CA PHE A 201 6.68 -13.01 -2.01
C PHE A 201 7.11 -12.14 -3.20
N ASN A 202 7.52 -10.90 -2.94
CA ASN A 202 7.91 -9.93 -3.97
C ASN A 202 9.37 -9.53 -3.82
N ALA A 203 10.08 -9.43 -4.93
CA ALA A 203 11.49 -9.09 -4.90
C ALA A 203 11.71 -7.64 -4.43
N LEU A 204 12.64 -7.47 -3.50
CA LEU A 204 13.09 -6.21 -2.93
C LEU A 204 14.54 -5.96 -3.36
N GLN A 205 14.76 -4.81 -3.98
CA GLN A 205 16.10 -4.35 -4.30
C GLN A 205 16.74 -3.69 -3.07
N CYS A 206 17.80 -4.32 -2.58
CA CYS A 206 18.64 -3.84 -1.49
C CYS A 206 19.95 -3.31 -2.08
N THR A 207 20.25 -2.03 -1.88
CA THR A 207 21.45 -1.39 -2.42
C THR A 207 22.24 -0.73 -1.31
N ASN A 208 23.56 -0.95 -1.32
CA ASN A 208 24.51 -0.22 -0.50
C ASN A 208 25.65 0.31 -1.37
N LYS A 209 26.71 0.86 -0.75
CA LYS A 209 27.85 1.45 -1.48
C LYS A 209 28.66 0.45 -2.32
N LYS A 210 28.54 -0.85 -2.04
CA LYS A 210 29.35 -1.91 -2.65
C LYS A 210 28.56 -2.71 -3.67
N ILE A 211 27.33 -3.09 -3.34
CA ILE A 211 26.53 -4.03 -4.11
C ILE A 211 25.05 -3.64 -4.16
N SER A 212 24.38 -4.14 -5.19
CA SER A 212 22.92 -4.13 -5.30
C SER A 212 22.46 -5.57 -5.47
N VAL A 213 21.52 -6.00 -4.63
CA VAL A 213 20.99 -7.36 -4.60
C VAL A 213 19.47 -7.29 -4.69
N CYS A 214 18.86 -8.20 -5.45
CA CYS A 214 17.42 -8.37 -5.52
C CYS A 214 17.06 -9.69 -4.85
N LEU A 215 16.23 -9.64 -3.81
CA LEU A 215 15.91 -10.81 -2.97
C LEU A 215 14.47 -10.74 -2.45
N VAL A 216 13.93 -11.85 -1.99
CA VAL A 216 12.71 -11.86 -1.17
C VAL A 216 13.09 -11.91 0.31
N LEU A 217 12.27 -11.31 1.16
CA LEU A 217 12.45 -11.36 2.60
C LEU A 217 12.07 -12.75 3.13
N LYS A 218 12.88 -13.25 4.06
CA LYS A 218 12.64 -14.50 4.77
C LYS A 218 12.67 -14.20 6.26
N PRO A 219 11.51 -13.84 6.85
CA PRO A 219 11.45 -13.51 8.27
C PRO A 219 11.91 -14.70 9.10
N VAL A 220 12.80 -14.47 10.06
CA VAL A 220 13.26 -15.53 10.95
C VAL A 220 12.11 -16.02 11.82
N VAL A 221 11.89 -17.33 11.82
CA VAL A 221 10.99 -18.01 12.74
C VAL A 221 11.87 -18.58 13.85
N THR A 222 11.60 -18.19 15.09
CA THR A 222 12.27 -18.76 16.27
C THR A 222 11.26 -19.45 17.14
#